data_AF-A0A959RNS7-F1
#
_entry.id   AF-A0A959RNS7-F1
#
_cell.length_a   1.000
_cell.length_b   1.000
_cell.length_c   1.000
_cell.angle_alpha   90.00
_cell.angle_beta   90.00
_cell.angle_gamma   90.00
#
_symmetry.space_group_name_H-M   'P 1'
#
loop_
_entity.id
_entity.type
_entity.pdbx_description
1 polymer ?
#
loop_
_entity_poly.entity_id
_entity_poly.type
_entity_poly.pdbx_seq_one_letter_code
_entity_poly.pdbx_strand_id
1 'polypeptide(L)'
;TGLVIGSPTEKSGQINKPITAHHSKKGQMVVHHSGKDSITDYTVVEDFGICSLVDFQIHSGRTHQIRVHMKELGHPIVCDSLYGDGKPIFISSLKKKYNLSKDELAERPILNRLALHARQLS
;
A
#
# COMPACT_ATOMS: atom_id res chain seq x y z
N THR A 1 7.83 1.15 -5.89
CA THR A 1 7.66 -0.15 -5.20
C THR A 1 6.98 0.09 -3.87
N GLY A 2 6.32 -0.89 -3.30
CA GLY A 2 5.70 -0.77 -1.98
C GLY A 2 5.23 -2.10 -1.41
N LEU A 3 4.89 -2.09 -0.12
CA LEU A 3 4.26 -3.25 0.53
C LEU A 3 2.75 -3.07 0.54
N VAL A 4 2.03 -4.10 0.12
CA VAL A 4 0.56 -4.16 0.13
C VAL A 4 0.09 -5.19 1.14
N ILE A 5 -1.10 -4.99 1.73
CA ILE A 5 -1.70 -5.97 2.65
C ILE A 5 -2.13 -7.22 1.87
N GLY A 6 -1.77 -8.40 2.36
CA GLY A 6 -2.00 -9.68 1.69
C GLY A 6 -1.20 -9.83 0.40
N SER A 7 -1.74 -10.61 -0.55
CA SER A 7 -1.18 -10.77 -1.89
C SER A 7 -2.29 -10.71 -2.94
N PRO A 8 -2.15 -9.88 -3.99
CA PRO A 8 -3.00 -9.96 -5.17
C PRO A 8 -3.02 -11.39 -5.73
N THR A 9 -4.21 -11.86 -6.11
CA THR A 9 -4.39 -13.18 -6.73
C THR A 9 -3.58 -13.27 -8.02
N GLU A 10 -3.73 -12.27 -8.89
CA GLU A 10 -2.90 -12.13 -10.08
C GLU A 10 -1.55 -11.51 -9.72
N LYS A 11 -0.46 -12.18 -10.10
CA LYS A 11 0.90 -11.72 -9.75
C LYS A 11 1.35 -10.51 -10.57
N SER A 12 0.63 -10.15 -11.62
CA SER A 12 0.84 -8.90 -12.35
C SER A 12 -0.47 -8.46 -13.00
N GLY A 13 -0.64 -7.16 -13.20
CA GLY A 13 -1.78 -6.63 -13.93
C GLY A 13 -1.73 -5.13 -14.12
N GLN A 14 -2.76 -4.62 -14.79
CA GLN A 14 -2.96 -3.20 -15.03
C GLN A 14 -4.25 -2.73 -14.33
N ILE A 15 -4.14 -1.64 -13.59
CA ILE A 15 -5.27 -0.95 -13.00
C ILE A 15 -5.52 0.32 -13.81
N ASN A 16 -6.49 0.25 -14.73
CA ASN A 16 -6.96 1.38 -15.52
C ASN A 16 -8.31 1.85 -14.97
N LYS A 17 -8.25 2.71 -13.94
CA LYS A 17 -9.42 3.20 -13.21
C LYS A 17 -9.28 4.70 -12.95
N PRO A 18 -10.17 5.57 -13.48
CA PRO A 18 -10.03 7.01 -13.32
C PRO A 18 -10.16 7.45 -11.85
N ILE A 19 -9.45 8.52 -11.48
CA ILE A 19 -9.37 9.00 -10.10
C ILE A 19 -9.86 10.45 -10.00
N THR A 20 -10.65 10.74 -8.98
CA THR A 20 -11.09 12.10 -8.62
C THR A 20 -10.94 12.35 -7.11
N ALA A 21 -11.03 13.62 -6.71
CA ALA A 21 -11.08 13.98 -5.29
C ALA A 21 -12.39 13.49 -4.66
N HIS A 22 -12.33 12.98 -3.43
CA HIS A 22 -13.51 12.54 -2.70
C HIS A 22 -14.36 13.75 -2.30
N HIS A 23 -15.65 13.75 -2.64
CA HIS A 23 -16.54 14.91 -2.45
C HIS A 23 -16.67 15.34 -0.98
N SER A 24 -16.83 14.38 -0.05
CA SER A 24 -17.01 14.65 1.38
C SER A 24 -15.74 14.54 2.23
N LYS A 25 -14.76 13.73 1.83
CA LYS A 25 -13.52 13.50 2.58
C LYS A 25 -12.37 14.32 1.98
N LYS A 26 -12.17 15.53 2.50
CA LYS A 26 -11.07 16.41 2.05
C LYS A 26 -9.71 15.70 2.12
N GLY A 27 -8.89 15.88 1.09
CA GLY A 27 -7.56 15.27 0.98
C GLY A 27 -7.56 13.78 0.60
N GLN A 28 -8.73 13.15 0.48
CA GLN A 28 -8.86 11.80 -0.07
C GLN A 28 -9.22 11.85 -1.56
N MET A 29 -8.87 10.77 -2.23
CA MET A 29 -9.04 10.51 -3.66
C MET A 29 -9.80 9.20 -3.78
N VAL A 30 -10.60 9.04 -4.83
CA VAL A 30 -11.47 7.89 -5.03
C VAL A 30 -11.49 7.50 -6.50
N VAL A 31 -11.65 6.21 -6.79
CA VAL A 31 -11.97 5.75 -8.14
C VAL A 31 -13.39 6.18 -8.48
N HIS A 32 -13.55 6.87 -9.61
CA HIS A 32 -14.86 7.31 -10.06
C HIS A 32 -14.87 7.50 -11.58
N HIS A 33 -15.98 7.18 -12.23
CA HIS A 33 -16.11 7.25 -13.69
C HIS A 33 -15.92 8.68 -14.26
N SER A 34 -16.23 9.72 -13.49
CA SER A 34 -15.97 11.13 -13.86
C SER A 34 -14.57 11.62 -13.48
N GLY A 35 -13.70 10.73 -13.02
CA GLY A 35 -12.32 11.05 -12.66
C GLY A 35 -11.41 11.26 -13.86
N LYS A 36 -10.17 11.64 -13.57
CA LYS A 36 -9.12 11.74 -14.58
C LYS A 36 -8.53 10.36 -14.84
N ASP A 37 -8.29 10.04 -16.10
CA ASP A 37 -7.66 8.78 -16.49
C ASP A 37 -6.36 8.56 -15.74
N SER A 38 -6.26 7.34 -15.20
CA SER A 38 -5.19 6.91 -14.31
C SER A 38 -4.86 5.46 -14.55
N ILE A 39 -3.61 5.17 -14.88
CA ILE A 39 -3.15 3.82 -15.21
C ILE A 39 -1.90 3.49 -14.38
N THR A 40 -1.98 2.37 -13.66
CA THR A 40 -0.89 1.81 -12.87
C THR A 40 -0.73 0.34 -13.23
N ASP A 41 0.45 -0.06 -13.70
CA ASP A 41 0.81 -1.47 -13.77
C ASP A 41 1.44 -1.90 -12.44
N TYR A 42 1.20 -3.14 -12.04
CA TYR A 42 1.77 -3.73 -10.85
C TYR A 42 2.33 -5.11 -11.12
N THR A 43 3.35 -5.49 -10.36
CA THR A 43 3.92 -6.84 -10.36
C THR A 43 4.33 -7.22 -8.95
N VAL A 44 3.81 -8.34 -8.46
CA VAL A 44 4.19 -8.94 -7.18
C VAL A 44 5.59 -9.51 -7.32
N VAL A 45 6.53 -8.94 -6.57
CA VAL A 45 7.94 -9.34 -6.55
C VAL A 45 8.16 -10.45 -5.53
N GLU A 46 7.54 -10.32 -4.36
CA GLU A 46 7.69 -11.27 -3.25
C GLU A 46 6.43 -11.31 -2.39
N ASP A 47 6.07 -12.49 -1.90
CA ASP A 47 4.90 -12.73 -1.05
C ASP A 47 5.35 -13.22 0.33
N PHE A 48 5.07 -12.44 1.36
CA PHE A 48 5.41 -12.74 2.76
C PHE A 48 4.21 -13.30 3.55
N GLY A 49 3.11 -13.64 2.88
CA GLY A 49 1.87 -14.16 3.47
C GLY A 49 0.97 -13.05 4.02
N ILE A 50 1.45 -12.25 4.98
CA ILE A 50 0.64 -11.15 5.55
C ILE A 50 0.66 -9.89 4.68
N CYS A 51 1.69 -9.73 3.86
CA CYS A 51 1.88 -8.64 2.92
C CYS A 51 2.73 -9.11 1.75
N SER A 52 2.75 -8.34 0.67
CA SER A 52 3.56 -8.62 -0.51
C SER A 52 4.33 -7.38 -0.94
N LEU A 53 5.57 -7.58 -1.42
CA LEU A 53 6.33 -6.57 -2.13
C LEU A 53 5.85 -6.46 -3.57
N VAL A 54 5.50 -5.25 -3.99
CA VAL A 54 4.95 -4.98 -5.31
C VAL A 54 5.73 -3.85 -5.97
N ASP A 55 6.16 -4.10 -7.21
CA ASP A 55 6.68 -3.09 -8.11
C ASP A 55 5.51 -2.42 -8.83
N PHE A 56 5.59 -1.10 -8.97
CA PHE A 56 4.55 -0.28 -9.58
C PHE A 56 5.18 0.53 -10.69
N GLN A 57 4.56 0.50 -11.87
CA GLN A 57 4.86 1.41 -12.97
C GLN A 57 3.64 2.31 -13.20
N ILE A 58 3.84 3.61 -13.04
CA ILE A 58 2.77 4.58 -13.30
C ILE A 58 2.91 5.12 -14.72
N HIS A 59 1.78 5.21 -15.44
CA HIS A 59 1.70 5.87 -16.75
C HIS A 59 1.06 7.25 -16.66
N SER A 60 0.60 7.61 -15.47
CA SER A 60 0.00 8.89 -15.11
C SER A 60 0.39 9.24 -13.67
N GLY A 61 0.39 10.53 -13.33
CA GLY A 61 0.81 11.01 -11.99
C GLY A 61 -0.34 11.63 -11.18
N ARG A 62 -1.43 10.92 -10.90
CA ARG A 62 -2.53 11.48 -10.08
C ARG A 62 -2.21 11.43 -8.58
N THR A 63 -2.76 12.37 -7.82
CA THR A 63 -2.64 12.41 -6.36
C THR A 63 -3.07 11.07 -5.77
N HIS A 64 -2.22 10.47 -4.93
CA HIS A 64 -2.44 9.19 -4.27
C HIS A 64 -2.74 8.00 -5.21
N GLN A 65 -2.38 8.07 -6.50
CA GLN A 65 -2.79 7.08 -7.51
C GLN A 65 -2.56 5.63 -7.08
N ILE A 66 -1.32 5.25 -6.76
CA ILE A 66 -0.98 3.88 -6.33
C ILE A 66 -1.79 3.49 -5.08
N ARG A 67 -1.90 4.40 -4.09
CA ARG A 67 -2.60 4.13 -2.83
C ARG A 67 -4.09 3.82 -3.05
N VAL A 68 -4.75 4.60 -3.89
CA VAL A 68 -6.17 4.42 -4.25
C VAL A 68 -6.39 3.18 -5.08
N HIS A 69 -5.57 2.97 -6.11
CA HIS A 69 -5.67 1.81 -7.00
C HIS A 69 -5.47 0.50 -6.23
N MET A 70 -4.50 0.46 -5.32
CA MET A 70 -4.24 -0.73 -4.52
C MET A 70 -5.34 -1.00 -3.48
N LYS A 71 -5.91 0.05 -2.88
CA LYS A 71 -7.14 -0.10 -2.06
C LYS A 71 -8.29 -0.65 -2.88
N GLU A 72 -8.50 -0.12 -4.09
CA GLU A 72 -9.57 -0.54 -5.00
C GLU A 72 -9.40 -2.00 -5.45
N LEU A 73 -8.17 -2.49 -5.55
CA LEU A 73 -7.86 -3.90 -5.79
C LEU A 73 -8.07 -4.78 -4.53
N GLY A 74 -8.33 -4.19 -3.36
CA GLY A 74 -8.49 -4.89 -2.08
C GLY A 74 -7.19 -5.10 -1.30
N HIS A 75 -6.07 -4.58 -1.79
CA HIS A 75 -4.73 -4.76 -1.21
C HIS A 75 -4.09 -3.39 -0.91
N PRO A 76 -4.61 -2.61 0.05
CA PRO A 76 -4.10 -1.27 0.33
C PRO A 76 -2.63 -1.30 0.77
N ILE A 77 -1.95 -0.17 0.62
CA ILE A 77 -0.54 -0.02 1.03
C ILE A 77 -0.43 -0.18 2.56
N VAL A 78 0.60 -0.89 3.01
CA VAL A 78 0.88 -1.07 4.44
C VAL A 78 1.19 0.26 5.12
N CYS A 79 0.71 0.43 6.35
CA CYS A 79 0.79 1.67 7.14
C CYS A 79 0.14 2.89 6.46
N ASP A 80 -0.80 2.68 5.53
CA ASP A 80 -1.58 3.76 4.92
C ASP A 80 -2.76 4.16 5.81
N SER A 81 -2.69 5.32 6.44
CA SER A 81 -3.74 5.83 7.34
C SER A 81 -4.98 6.37 6.63
N LEU A 82 -4.92 6.62 5.32
CA LEU A 82 -6.07 7.15 4.56
C LEU A 82 -6.84 6.05 3.83
N TYR A 83 -6.12 5.07 3.29
CA TYR A 83 -6.68 4.06 2.39
C TYR A 83 -6.56 2.62 2.92
N GLY A 84 -5.78 2.41 3.98
CA GLY A 84 -5.66 1.14 4.71
C GLY A 84 -6.10 1.28 6.17
N ASP A 85 -5.57 0.42 7.03
CA ASP A 85 -5.84 0.42 8.47
C ASP A 85 -4.87 1.30 9.27
N GLY A 86 -3.84 1.85 8.62
CA GLY A 86 -2.79 2.66 9.24
C GLY A 86 -1.94 1.93 10.28
N LYS A 87 -2.06 0.60 10.41
CA LYS A 87 -1.38 -0.13 11.47
C LYS A 87 0.11 -0.31 11.16
N PRO A 88 0.99 -0.10 12.15
CA PRO A 88 2.40 -0.43 12.00
C PRO A 88 2.63 -1.95 11.95
N ILE A 89 3.77 -2.36 11.39
CA ILE A 89 4.24 -3.74 11.47
C ILE A 89 5.16 -3.89 12.67
N PHE A 90 4.89 -4.91 13.48
CA PHE A 90 5.68 -5.34 14.62
C PHE A 90 6.38 -6.68 14.33
N ILE A 91 7.50 -6.96 15.00
CA ILE A 91 8.18 -8.26 14.88
C ILE A 91 7.31 -9.36 15.46
N SER A 92 6.59 -9.08 16.54
CA SER A 92 5.63 -10.01 17.15
C SER A 92 4.53 -10.48 16.19
N SER A 93 4.17 -9.65 15.21
CA SER A 93 3.20 -10.01 14.16
C SER A 93 3.77 -10.98 13.13
N LEU A 94 5.10 -11.06 13.00
CA LEU A 94 5.81 -11.95 12.07
C LEU A 94 6.37 -13.20 12.76
N LYS A 95 6.73 -13.09 14.05
CA LYS A 95 7.41 -14.14 14.81
C LYS A 95 6.62 -14.51 16.07
N LYS A 96 6.08 -15.73 16.08
CA LYS A 96 5.27 -16.30 17.18
C LYS A 96 5.96 -16.26 18.57
N LYS A 97 7.29 -16.32 18.64
CA LYS A 97 8.08 -16.30 19.88
C LYS A 97 8.94 -15.05 19.95
N TYR A 98 8.30 -13.88 19.91
CA TYR A 98 8.96 -12.61 20.18
C TYR A 98 9.02 -12.38 21.69
N ASN A 99 10.21 -12.07 22.21
CA ASN A 99 10.43 -11.71 23.60
C ASN A 99 10.93 -10.27 23.64
N LEU A 100 10.23 -9.41 24.37
CA LEU A 100 10.68 -8.05 24.63
C LEU A 100 11.93 -8.09 25.53
N SER A 101 12.90 -7.22 25.26
CA SER A 101 14.06 -7.08 26.15
C SER A 101 13.59 -6.65 27.54
N LYS A 102 14.32 -7.05 28.59
CA LYS A 102 14.03 -6.64 29.98
C LYS A 102 14.08 -5.12 30.16
N ASP A 103 14.86 -4.44 29.33
CA ASP A 103 15.08 -2.99 29.40
C ASP A 103 14.10 -2.18 28.53
N GLU A 104 13.22 -2.84 27.76
CA GLU A 104 12.23 -2.17 26.91
C GLU A 104 10.82 -2.27 27.49
N LEU A 105 10.12 -1.12 27.58
CA LEU A 105 8.76 -1.05 28.11
C LEU A 105 7.67 -1.39 27.07
N ALA A 106 7.99 -1.28 25.78
CA ALA A 106 7.08 -1.55 24.68
C ALA A 106 7.84 -1.95 23.41
N GLU A 107 7.24 -2.82 22.59
CA GLU A 107 7.78 -3.20 21.30
C GLU A 107 7.81 -2.01 20.33
N ARG A 108 8.92 -1.82 19.65
CA ARG A 108 9.05 -0.83 18.57
C ARG A 108 8.63 -1.45 17.23
N PRO A 109 7.81 -0.76 16.43
CA PRO A 109 7.44 -1.26 15.12
C PRO A 109 8.64 -1.23 14.17
N ILE A 110 8.77 -2.26 13.34
CA ILE A 110 9.78 -2.30 12.27
C ILE A 110 9.40 -1.39 11.10
N LEU A 111 8.09 -1.12 10.94
CA LEU A 111 7.58 -0.20 9.94
C LEU A 111 6.38 0.56 10.52
N ASN A 112 6.45 1.89 10.51
CA ASN A 112 5.39 2.77 11.02
C ASN A 112 5.14 3.98 10.10
N ARG A 113 5.43 3.82 8.81
CA ARG A 113 5.21 4.85 7.80
C ARG A 113 4.73 4.19 6.53
N LEU A 114 4.03 4.97 5.70
CA LEU A 114 3.53 4.52 4.40
C LEU A 114 4.60 3.72 3.65
N ALA A 115 4.30 2.45 3.38
CA ALA A 115 5.21 1.50 2.76
C ALA A 115 5.27 1.68 1.24
N LEU A 116 5.53 2.90 0.77
CA LEU A 116 5.59 3.24 -0.64
C LEU A 116 6.86 4.05 -0.91
N HIS A 117 7.64 3.60 -1.89
CA HIS A 117 8.93 4.18 -2.22
C HIS A 117 9.12 4.29 -3.74
N ALA A 118 9.57 5.47 -4.19
CA ALA A 118 9.99 5.69 -5.56
C ALA A 118 11.42 5.14 -5.72
N ARG A 119 11.55 3.90 -6.22
CA ARG A 119 12.84 3.21 -6.35
C ARG A 119 13.66 3.71 -7.54
N GLN A 120 13.01 4.07 -8.64
CA GLN A 120 13.66 4.42 -9.89
C GLN A 120 12.90 5.55 -10.59
N LEU A 121 13.65 6.43 -11.23
CA LEU A 121 13.19 7.46 -12.16
C LEU A 121 14.00 7.25 -13.44
N SER A 122 13.35 7.33 -14.59
CA SER A 122 13.95 7.14 -15.92
C SER A 122 13.68 8.33 -16.80
#